data_AF-A0A512N5N4-F1
#
_entry.id   AF-A0A512N5N4-F1
#
_cell.length_a   1.000
_cell.length_b   1.000
_cell.length_c   1.000
_cell.angle_alpha   90.00
_cell.angle_beta   90.00
_cell.angle_gamma   90.00
#
_symmetry.space_group_name_H-M   'P 1'
#
loop_
_entity.id
_entity.type
_entity.pdbx_description
1 polymer ?
#
loop_
_entity_poly.entity_id
_entity_poly.type
_entity_poly.pdbx_seq_one_letter_code
_entity_poly.pdbx_strand_id
1 'polypeptide(L)'
;MRAVVALSLLWLAAACAGQTNQEFDMRLREMAGSNERSLLGGMGRIPDNTYQLDEETKILQWRWDTSYITGGWAPTYQRVGWGLWMPIGGFPPTLVRQGCIVEWTVTKGSTQSYRWQGSGCNTVTIHATPPPG
;
A
#
# COMPACT_ATOMS: atom_id res chain seq x y z
N MET A 1 -42.21 -0.05 5.26
CA MET A 1 -41.39 -0.15 4.02
C MET A 1 -40.28 0.91 3.93
N ARG A 2 -40.44 2.15 4.46
CA ARG A 2 -39.39 3.19 4.42
C ARG A 2 -38.13 2.91 5.25
N ALA A 3 -38.23 2.13 6.33
CA ALA A 3 -37.10 1.83 7.21
C ALA A 3 -36.09 0.83 6.62
N VAL A 4 -36.55 -0.07 5.73
CA VAL A 4 -35.70 -1.12 5.12
C VAL A 4 -34.76 -0.54 4.05
N VAL A 5 -35.22 0.50 3.35
CA VAL A 5 -34.43 1.22 2.33
C VAL A 5 -33.31 2.06 2.97
N ALA A 6 -33.55 2.60 4.17
CA ALA A 6 -32.54 3.38 4.89
C ALA A 6 -31.40 2.48 5.44
N LEU A 7 -31.73 1.26 5.89
CA LEU A 7 -30.74 0.33 6.44
C LEU A 7 -29.77 -0.21 5.37
N SER A 8 -30.24 -0.33 4.13
CA SER A 8 -29.46 -0.87 3.00
C SER A 8 -28.44 0.14 2.44
N LEU A 9 -28.70 1.46 2.53
CA LEU A 9 -27.73 2.49 2.13
C LEU A 9 -26.53 2.60 3.08
N LEU A 10 -26.69 2.29 4.37
CA LEU A 10 -25.61 2.34 5.36
C LEU A 10 -24.56 1.23 5.15
N TRP A 11 -24.95 0.08 4.58
CA TRP A 11 -24.03 -1.03 4.31
C TRP A 11 -23.19 -0.82 3.05
N LEU A 12 -23.68 -0.02 2.09
CA LEU A 12 -22.95 0.30 0.85
C LEU A 12 -21.82 1.31 1.07
N ALA A 13 -21.87 2.12 2.13
CA ALA A 13 -20.84 3.12 2.43
C ALA A 13 -19.58 2.52 3.09
N ALA A 14 -19.66 1.32 3.67
CA ALA A 14 -18.53 0.67 4.33
C ALA A 14 -17.60 -0.11 3.37
N ALA A 15 -17.98 -0.29 2.11
CA ALA A 15 -17.26 -1.16 1.17
C ALA A 15 -16.09 -0.50 0.41
N CYS A 16 -15.85 0.81 0.60
CA CYS A 16 -14.79 1.55 -0.10
C CYS A 16 -13.72 2.15 0.83
N ALA A 17 -13.61 1.66 2.07
CA ALA A 17 -12.49 2.05 2.94
C ALA A 17 -11.26 1.20 2.57
N GLY A 18 -10.57 1.61 1.50
CA GLY A 18 -9.20 1.14 1.26
C GLY A 18 -8.33 1.51 2.46
N GLN A 19 -7.38 0.63 2.81
CA GLN A 19 -6.47 0.86 3.92
C GLN A 19 -5.75 2.20 3.73
N THR A 20 -5.62 2.99 4.79
CA THR A 20 -5.05 4.35 4.72
C THR A 20 -3.57 4.35 5.11
N ASN A 21 -2.83 5.38 4.67
CA ASN A 21 -1.46 5.60 5.14
C ASN A 21 -1.36 5.71 6.66
N GLN A 22 -2.39 6.25 7.32
CA GLN A 22 -2.44 6.38 8.77
C GLN A 22 -2.57 5.01 9.45
N GLU A 23 -3.42 4.13 8.93
CA GLU A 23 -3.54 2.75 9.44
C GLU A 23 -2.23 1.99 9.27
N PHE A 24 -1.56 2.15 8.12
CA PHE A 24 -0.25 1.57 7.89
C PHE A 24 0.80 2.07 8.89
N ASP A 25 0.85 3.39 9.13
CA ASP A 25 1.76 3.99 10.11
C ASP A 25 1.50 3.50 11.54
N MET A 26 0.22 3.36 11.93
CA MET A 26 -0.15 2.79 13.23
C MET A 26 0.37 1.35 13.39
N ARG A 27 0.28 0.51 12.35
CA ARG A 27 0.81 -0.87 12.39
C ARG A 27 2.32 -0.91 12.56
N LEU A 28 3.05 -0.03 11.86
CA LEU A 28 4.49 0.08 12.05
C LEU A 28 4.80 0.53 13.48
N ARG A 29 4.07 1.51 14.00
CA ARG A 29 4.22 2.00 15.36
C ARG A 29 3.98 0.92 16.42
N GLU A 30 3.00 0.04 16.22
CA GLU A 30 2.73 -1.11 17.10
C GLU A 30 3.93 -2.07 17.19
N MET A 31 4.75 -2.16 16.14
CA MET A 31 5.94 -3.00 16.11
C MET A 31 7.20 -2.32 16.65
N ALA A 32 7.17 -1.00 16.91
CA ALA A 32 8.32 -0.29 17.44
C ALA A 32 8.68 -0.78 18.86
N GLY A 33 9.97 -0.98 19.13
CA GLY A 33 10.48 -1.57 20.36
C GLY A 33 10.47 -3.10 20.39
N SER A 34 9.84 -3.77 19.42
CA SER A 34 9.87 -5.23 19.31
C SER A 34 11.29 -5.74 19.01
N ASN A 35 11.56 -6.99 19.39
CA ASN A 35 12.79 -7.65 18.95
C ASN A 35 12.74 -7.92 17.45
N GLU A 36 13.91 -8.05 16.82
CA GLU A 36 14.00 -8.26 15.37
C GLU A 36 13.20 -9.48 14.89
N ARG A 37 13.16 -10.58 15.64
CA ARG A 37 12.41 -11.77 15.25
C ARG A 37 10.91 -11.49 15.16
N SER A 38 10.37 -10.75 16.11
CA SER A 38 8.97 -10.32 16.14
C SER A 38 8.68 -9.33 15.01
N LEU A 39 9.63 -8.42 14.71
CA LEU A 39 9.55 -7.56 13.53
C LEU A 39 9.49 -8.39 12.23
N LEU A 40 10.38 -9.36 12.05
CA LEU A 40 10.39 -10.21 10.85
C LEU A 40 9.08 -10.99 10.69
N GLY A 41 8.55 -11.52 11.80
CA GLY A 41 7.23 -12.15 11.82
C GLY A 41 6.13 -11.18 11.41
N GLY A 42 6.20 -9.94 11.90
CA GLY A 42 5.14 -8.96 11.67
C GLY A 42 5.16 -8.31 10.29
N MET A 43 6.35 -8.15 9.73
CA MET A 43 6.53 -7.76 8.33
C MET A 43 6.11 -8.89 7.36
N GLY A 44 5.94 -10.12 7.86
CA GLY A 44 5.47 -11.28 7.09
C GLY A 44 6.44 -11.77 6.01
N ARG A 45 7.63 -11.17 5.91
CA ARG A 45 8.66 -11.51 4.94
C ARG A 45 10.04 -11.05 5.41
N ILE A 46 11.09 -11.66 4.86
CA ILE A 46 12.48 -11.23 5.06
C ILE A 46 12.73 -9.87 4.39
N PRO A 47 13.63 -9.03 4.94
CA PRO A 47 14.02 -7.77 4.32
C PRO A 47 14.72 -8.02 2.98
N ASP A 48 14.51 -7.12 2.02
CA ASP A 48 15.16 -7.18 0.72
C ASP A 48 16.62 -6.75 0.81
N ASN A 49 16.91 -5.75 1.64
CA ASN A 49 18.27 -5.31 1.93
C ASN A 49 18.49 -5.19 3.43
N THR A 50 19.72 -5.49 3.85
CA THR A 50 20.20 -5.28 5.20
C THR A 50 21.50 -4.50 5.16
N TYR A 51 21.58 -3.40 5.90
CA TYR A 51 22.77 -2.58 6.00
C TYR A 51 23.27 -2.63 7.43
N GLN A 52 24.45 -3.21 7.65
CA GLN A 52 25.14 -3.16 8.93
C GLN A 52 25.85 -1.80 9.02
N LEU A 53 25.43 -0.94 9.95
CA LEU A 53 26.11 0.33 10.19
C LEU A 53 27.28 0.13 11.16
N ASP A 54 27.00 -0.58 12.26
CA ASP A 54 27.94 -0.88 13.34
C ASP A 54 27.71 -2.33 13.83
N GLU A 55 28.51 -2.81 14.79
CA GLU A 55 28.31 -4.14 15.40
C GLU A 55 26.92 -4.29 16.05
N GLU A 56 26.37 -3.19 16.58
CA GLU A 56 25.10 -3.19 17.29
C GLU A 56 23.93 -2.62 16.49
N THR A 57 24.18 -1.91 15.39
CA THR A 57 23.17 -1.17 14.63
C THR A 57 23.08 -1.67 13.20
N LYS A 58 21.85 -1.98 12.77
CA LYS A 58 21.54 -2.38 11.40
C LYS A 58 20.25 -1.75 10.91
N ILE A 59 20.20 -1.53 9.60
CA ILE A 59 19.01 -1.09 8.90
C ILE A 59 18.46 -2.27 8.10
N LEU A 60 17.19 -2.57 8.28
CA LEU A 60 16.45 -3.57 7.52
C LEU A 60 15.50 -2.85 6.58
N GLN A 61 15.53 -3.18 5.29
CA GLN A 61 14.75 -2.50 4.26
C GLN A 61 13.84 -3.49 3.54
N TRP A 62 12.57 -3.11 3.40
CA TRP A 62 11.57 -3.80 2.61
C TRP A 62 11.08 -2.87 1.50
N ARG A 63 11.01 -3.37 0.28
CA ARG A 63 10.45 -2.72 -0.89
C ARG A 63 9.33 -3.55 -1.51
N TRP A 64 8.18 -2.91 -1.72
CA TRP A 64 7.07 -3.43 -2.51
C TRP A 64 6.94 -2.59 -3.76
N ASP A 65 7.05 -3.22 -4.92
CA ASP A 65 6.84 -2.60 -6.22
C ASP A 65 5.61 -3.26 -6.85
N THR A 66 4.43 -2.68 -6.64
CA THR A 66 3.20 -3.13 -7.29
C THR A 66 2.93 -2.28 -8.52
N SER A 67 2.46 -2.92 -9.58
CA SER A 67 2.03 -2.20 -10.77
C SER A 67 0.74 -2.79 -11.29
N TYR A 68 -0.22 -1.94 -11.62
CA TYR A 68 -1.48 -2.36 -12.22
C TYR A 68 -1.81 -1.46 -13.40
N ILE A 69 -2.59 -2.01 -14.32
CA ILE A 69 -3.09 -1.28 -15.47
C ILE A 69 -4.43 -0.68 -15.06
N THR A 70 -4.54 0.65 -15.07
CA THR A 70 -5.85 1.28 -14.94
C THR A 70 -6.54 1.21 -16.30
N GLY A 71 -7.81 0.78 -16.28
CA GLY A 71 -8.61 0.62 -17.50
C GLY A 71 -8.75 1.94 -18.24
N GLY A 72 -8.66 1.86 -19.57
CA GLY A 72 -9.06 2.93 -20.47
C GLY A 72 -10.34 2.54 -21.21
N TRP A 73 -10.92 3.45 -21.96
CA TRP A 73 -11.98 3.13 -22.92
C TRP A 73 -11.57 3.56 -24.32
N ALA A 74 -12.02 2.78 -25.31
CA ALA A 74 -11.76 3.08 -26.71
C ALA A 74 -12.47 4.37 -27.14
N PRO A 75 -11.86 5.17 -28.03
CA PRO A 75 -12.56 6.31 -28.62
C PRO A 75 -13.74 5.83 -29.46
N THR A 76 -14.82 6.62 -29.45
CA THR A 76 -15.94 6.41 -30.39
C THR A 76 -15.63 7.15 -31.69
N TYR A 77 -16.00 6.59 -32.85
CA TYR A 77 -15.80 7.26 -34.13
C TYR A 77 -17.11 7.90 -34.59
N GLN A 78 -17.07 9.19 -34.90
CA GLN A 78 -18.20 9.91 -35.49
C GLN A 78 -17.83 10.42 -36.88
N ARG A 79 -18.82 10.52 -37.76
CA ARG A 79 -18.64 11.12 -39.09
C ARG A 79 -18.79 12.63 -39.01
N VAL A 80 -17.88 13.34 -39.65
CA VAL A 80 -17.85 14.80 -39.63
C VAL A 80 -17.52 15.32 -41.03
N GLY A 81 -18.24 16.36 -41.47
CA GLY A 81 -18.11 16.92 -42.82
C GLY A 81 -18.41 15.90 -43.93
N TRP A 82 -17.52 15.81 -44.93
CA TRP A 82 -17.63 15.00 -46.15
C TRP A 82 -17.48 13.48 -45.92
N GLY A 83 -17.88 12.98 -44.75
CA GLY A 83 -17.85 11.55 -44.42
C GLY A 83 -16.54 11.08 -43.79
N LEU A 84 -15.68 11.99 -43.29
CA LEU A 84 -14.46 11.61 -42.57
C LEU A 84 -14.81 11.04 -41.19
N TRP A 85 -14.21 9.91 -40.84
CA TRP A 85 -14.31 9.36 -39.48
C TRP A 85 -13.33 10.07 -38.56
N MET A 86 -13.82 10.72 -37.51
CA MET A 86 -12.97 11.31 -36.47
C MET A 86 -13.20 10.59 -35.13
N PRO A 87 -12.12 10.25 -34.40
CA PRO A 87 -12.23 9.72 -33.05
C PRO A 87 -12.65 10.84 -32.08
N ILE A 88 -13.61 10.55 -31.20
CA ILE A 88 -14.12 11.44 -30.17
C ILE A 88 -14.10 10.71 -28.84
N GLY A 89 -13.53 11.39 -27.83
CA GLY A 89 -13.28 10.81 -26.52
C GLY A 89 -12.18 9.75 -26.58
N GLY A 90 -12.21 8.81 -25.63
CA GLY A 90 -11.15 7.82 -25.46
C GLY A 90 -10.10 8.26 -24.43
N PHE A 91 -9.68 7.32 -23.58
CA PHE A 91 -8.47 7.46 -22.79
C PHE A 91 -7.73 6.13 -22.83
N PRO A 92 -6.44 6.09 -23.22
CA PRO A 92 -5.67 4.86 -23.25
C PRO A 92 -5.49 4.30 -21.84
N PRO A 93 -5.38 2.97 -21.67
CA PRO A 93 -5.00 2.40 -20.38
C PRO A 93 -3.62 2.93 -19.98
N THR A 94 -3.44 3.27 -18.70
CA THR A 94 -2.15 3.71 -18.17
C THR A 94 -1.61 2.71 -17.17
N LEU A 95 -0.28 2.55 -17.16
CA LEU A 95 0.40 1.74 -16.17
C LEU A 95 0.65 2.59 -14.92
N VAL A 96 0.00 2.24 -13.82
CA VAL A 96 0.25 2.87 -12.52
C VAL A 96 1.24 2.01 -11.76
N ARG A 97 2.35 2.61 -11.34
CA ARG A 97 3.35 1.98 -10.46
C ARG A 97 3.21 2.55 -9.07
N GLN A 98 3.07 1.68 -8.08
CA GLN A 98 2.98 2.02 -6.67
C GLN A 98 4.16 1.36 -5.96
N GLY A 99 5.12 2.20 -5.57
CA GLY A 99 6.23 1.79 -4.73
C GLY A 99 5.91 2.03 -3.26
N CYS A 100 6.33 1.11 -2.39
CA CYS A 100 6.45 1.33 -0.96
C CYS A 100 7.82 0.85 -0.50
N ILE A 101 8.52 1.67 0.27
CA ILE A 101 9.77 1.29 0.94
C ILE A 101 9.59 1.53 2.42
N VAL A 102 9.93 0.53 3.23
CA VAL A 102 9.94 0.59 4.70
C VAL A 102 11.34 0.25 5.18
N GLU A 103 11.88 1.10 6.04
CA GLU A 103 13.19 0.97 6.64
C GLU A 103 13.04 0.93 8.16
N TRP A 104 13.67 -0.07 8.78
CA TRP A 104 13.72 -0.22 10.23
C TRP A 104 15.16 -0.13 10.70
N THR A 105 15.41 0.74 11.67
CA THR A 105 16.67 0.78 12.39
C THR A 105 16.56 -0.11 13.61
N VAL A 106 17.39 -1.14 13.66
CA VAL A 106 17.49 -2.09 14.76
C VAL A 106 18.81 -1.83 15.47
N THR A 107 18.74 -1.56 16.78
CA THR A 107 19.91 -1.37 17.64
C THR A 107 19.85 -2.36 18.78
N LYS A 108 20.96 -3.08 19.01
CA LYS A 108 21.07 -4.14 20.05
C LYS A 108 19.96 -5.20 19.95
N GLY A 109 19.53 -5.52 18.72
CA GLY A 109 18.49 -6.52 18.45
C GLY A 109 17.04 -6.07 18.69
N SER A 110 16.82 -4.80 19.06
CA SER A 110 15.49 -4.19 19.22
C SER A 110 15.27 -3.09 18.19
N THR A 111 14.03 -2.99 17.70
CA THR A 111 13.61 -1.97 16.74
C THR A 111 13.52 -0.59 17.42
N GLN A 112 14.26 0.39 16.92
CA GLN A 112 14.32 1.73 17.51
C GLN A 112 13.46 2.72 16.73
N SER A 113 13.69 2.81 15.43
CA SER A 113 13.02 3.76 14.55
C SER A 113 12.62 3.10 13.24
N TYR A 114 11.59 3.66 12.62
CA TYR A 114 11.16 3.26 11.30
C TYR A 114 10.93 4.48 10.43
N ARG A 115 11.04 4.26 9.12
CA ARG A 115 10.67 5.23 8.10
C ARG A 115 9.97 4.47 6.99
N TRP A 116 8.97 5.08 6.39
CA TRP A 116 8.34 4.56 5.19
C TRP A 116 8.19 5.66 4.15
N GLN A 117 8.18 5.27 2.87
CA GLN A 117 8.03 6.18 1.75
C GLN A 117 7.34 5.50 0.57
N GLY A 118 6.60 6.28 -0.20
CA GLY A 118 5.94 5.83 -1.42
C GLY A 118 4.42 5.69 -1.29
N SER A 119 3.72 5.92 -2.39
CA SER A 119 2.25 5.97 -2.42
C SER A 119 1.59 4.59 -2.37
N GLY A 120 2.38 3.50 -2.49
CA GLY A 120 1.88 2.13 -2.45
C GLY A 120 1.76 1.54 -1.04
N CYS A 121 2.24 2.24 0.00
CA CYS A 121 2.30 1.68 1.35
C CYS A 121 0.92 1.36 1.94
N ASN A 122 -0.10 2.09 1.52
CA ASN A 122 -1.48 1.85 1.90
C ASN A 122 -2.09 0.56 1.30
N THR A 123 -1.45 -0.06 0.30
CA THR A 123 -1.89 -1.33 -0.30
C THR A 123 -1.19 -2.54 0.30
N VAL A 124 -0.18 -2.32 1.17
CA VAL A 124 0.63 -3.37 1.77
C VAL A 124 -0.01 -3.81 3.09
N THR A 125 -0.30 -5.10 3.19
CA THR A 125 -0.75 -5.70 4.45
C THR A 125 0.43 -6.20 5.27
N ILE A 126 0.65 -5.60 6.44
CA ILE A 126 1.59 -6.04 7.46
C ILE A 126 0.81 -6.50 8.70
N HIS A 127 1.28 -7.53 9.38
CA HIS A 127 0.61 -8.11 10.54
C HIS A 127 1.38 -7.73 11.79
N ALA A 128 0.87 -6.87 12.67
CA ALA A 128 1.54 -6.66 13.95
C ALA A 128 1.45 -7.96 14.77
N THR A 129 2.53 -8.75 14.84
CA THR A 129 2.62 -9.87 15.78
C THR A 129 2.93 -9.32 17.17
N PRO A 130 2.17 -9.68 18.21
CA PRO A 130 2.50 -9.31 19.57
C PRO A 130 3.91 -9.80 19.95
N PRO A 131 4.68 -9.04 20.75
CA PRO A 131 5.93 -9.56 21.29
C PRO A 131 5.64 -10.81 22.13
N PRO A 132 6.46 -11.88 22.04
CA PRO A 132 6.36 -13.00 22.96
C PRO A 132 6.64 -12.49 24.38
N GLY A 133 5.71 -12.76 25.31
CA GLY A 133 5.84 -12.45 26.73
C GLY A 133 6.84 -13.33 27.46
#